data_AF-B4CVF8-F1
#
_entry.id   AF-B4CVF8-F1
#
_cell.length_a   1.000
_cell.length_b   1.000
_cell.length_c   1.000
_cell.angle_alpha   90.00
_cell.angle_beta   90.00
_cell.angle_gamma   90.00
#
_symmetry.space_group_name_H-M   'P 1'
#
loop_
_entity.id
_entity.type
_entity.pdbx_description
1 polymer ?
#
loop_
_entity_poly.entity_id
_entity_poly.type
_entity_poly.pdbx_seq_one_letter_code
_entity_poly.pdbx_strand_id
1 'polypeptide(L)'
;MDAERQEAYRHLLYTVFLHLRAGRTETIGWNPLAWRRATSRLRLNQALADYFHNLALFSVWRFENFDEHKFWQGIERLGRRHGSELVERYRRIFDDYVAGRAARTS
;
A
#
# COMPACT_ATOMS: atom_id res chain seq x y z
N MET A 1 -2.48 -11.81 -16.48
CA MET A 1 -3.18 -11.80 -15.16
C MET A 1 -4.68 -11.79 -15.40
N ASP A 2 -5.44 -12.59 -14.66
CA ASP A 2 -6.92 -12.64 -14.76
C ASP A 2 -7.60 -11.34 -14.27
N ALA A 3 -8.88 -11.16 -14.62
CA ALA A 3 -9.60 -9.91 -14.35
C ALA A 3 -9.84 -9.67 -12.84
N GLU A 4 -10.07 -10.73 -12.06
CA GLU A 4 -10.31 -10.65 -10.62
C GLU A 4 -9.07 -10.16 -9.88
N ARG A 5 -7.89 -10.69 -10.20
CA ARG A 5 -6.61 -10.21 -9.65
C ARG A 5 -6.32 -8.78 -10.06
N GLN A 6 -6.58 -8.41 -11.32
CA GLN A 6 -6.39 -7.02 -11.75
C GLN A 6 -7.23 -6.07 -10.90
N GLU A 7 -8.49 -6.44 -10.63
CA GLU A 7 -9.38 -5.64 -9.79
C GLU A 7 -8.89 -5.60 -8.33
N ALA A 8 -8.41 -6.72 -7.79
CA ALA A 8 -7.81 -6.76 -6.46
C ALA A 8 -6.60 -5.82 -6.34
N TYR A 9 -5.76 -5.71 -7.38
CA TYR A 9 -4.65 -4.76 -7.40
C TYR A 9 -5.13 -3.30 -7.49
N ARG A 10 -6.18 -3.00 -8.26
CA ARG A 10 -6.80 -1.66 -8.29
C ARG A 10 -7.37 -1.30 -6.92
N HIS A 11 -8.04 -2.23 -6.25
CA HIS A 11 -8.56 -2.04 -4.90
C HIS A 11 -7.43 -1.85 -3.87
N LEU A 12 -6.35 -2.63 -3.98
CA LEU A 12 -5.17 -2.45 -3.14
C LEU A 12 -4.57 -1.05 -3.33
N LEU A 13 -4.41 -0.61 -4.58
CA LEU A 13 -3.91 0.72 -4.91
C LEU A 13 -4.80 1.83 -4.33
N TYR A 14 -6.12 1.70 -4.47
CA TYR A 14 -7.10 2.61 -3.85
C TYR A 14 -6.92 2.68 -2.33
N THR A 15 -6.81 1.53 -1.66
CA THR A 15 -6.62 1.44 -0.21
C THR A 15 -5.33 2.13 0.25
N VAL A 16 -4.25 1.99 -0.54
CA VAL A 16 -2.98 2.67 -0.26
C VAL A 16 -3.13 4.18 -0.37
N PHE A 17 -3.81 4.69 -1.40
CA PHE A 17 -4.05 6.13 -1.51
C PHE A 17 -4.88 6.69 -0.35
N LEU A 18 -5.88 5.94 0.14
CA LEU A 18 -6.61 6.33 1.35
C LEU A 18 -5.69 6.42 2.58
N HIS A 19 -4.79 5.44 2.75
CA HIS A 19 -3.79 5.46 3.82
C HIS A 19 -2.90 6.71 3.73
N LEU A 20 -2.38 7.00 2.54
CA LEU A 20 -1.51 8.16 2.31
C LEU A 20 -2.24 9.47 2.60
N ARG A 21 -3.53 9.56 2.24
CA ARG A 21 -4.37 10.72 2.52
C ARG A 21 -4.58 10.93 4.03
N ALA A 22 -4.87 9.86 4.77
CA ALA A 22 -5.11 9.92 6.21
C ALA A 22 -3.86 10.37 7.01
N GLY A 23 -2.65 10.18 6.47
CA GLY A 23 -1.41 10.61 7.11
C GLY A 23 -1.12 12.11 7.07
N ARG A 24 -1.96 12.94 6.43
CA ARG A 24 -1.71 14.39 6.26
C ARG A 24 -2.19 15.28 7.42
N THR A 25 -2.97 14.76 8.36
CA THR A 25 -3.72 15.57 9.35
C THR A 25 -3.11 15.64 10.76
N GLU A 26 -1.91 15.13 10.98
CA GLU A 26 -1.30 15.18 12.33
C GLU A 26 -0.68 16.57 12.61
N THR A 27 -1.27 17.31 13.55
CA THR A 27 -0.67 18.51 14.14
C THR A 27 0.49 18.10 15.04
N ILE A 28 1.71 18.38 14.61
CA ILE A 28 2.92 18.05 15.36
C ILE A 28 3.15 19.14 16.41
N GLY A 29 2.89 18.84 17.68
CA GLY A 29 3.30 19.69 18.81
C GLY A 29 4.83 19.70 19.00
N TRP A 30 5.34 20.48 19.96
CA TRP A 30 6.78 20.63 20.22
C TRP A 30 7.47 19.41 20.87
N ASN A 31 6.83 18.23 20.91
CA ASN A 31 7.39 17.03 21.54
C ASN A 31 8.35 16.29 20.58
N PRO A 32 9.65 16.15 20.92
CA PRO A 32 10.64 15.47 20.06
C PRO A 32 10.28 14.03 19.68
N LEU A 33 9.59 13.30 20.57
CA LEU A 33 9.10 11.95 20.28
C LEU A 33 7.98 11.96 19.24
N ALA A 34 7.10 12.95 19.30
CA ALA A 34 6.05 13.14 18.30
C ALA A 34 6.66 13.52 16.94
N TRP A 35 7.66 14.40 16.92
CA TRP A 35 8.44 14.71 15.71
C TRP A 35 9.09 13.47 15.11
N ARG A 36 9.79 12.65 15.92
CA ARG A 36 10.44 11.43 15.44
C ARG A 36 9.44 10.44 14.83
N ARG A 37 8.27 10.25 15.46
CA ARG A 37 7.19 9.40 14.94
C ARG A 37 6.63 9.95 13.64
N ALA A 38 6.34 11.25 13.58
CA ALA A 38 5.83 11.92 12.40
C ALA A 38 6.82 11.84 11.22
N THR A 39 8.12 12.06 11.46
CA THR A 39 9.15 11.92 10.43
C THR A 39 9.27 10.47 9.94
N SER A 40 9.22 9.49 10.85
CA SER A 40 9.24 8.06 10.47
C SER A 40 8.04 7.70 9.60
N ARG A 41 6.85 8.19 9.95
CA ARG A 41 5.62 7.99 9.19
C ARG A 41 5.64 8.68 7.84
N LEU A 42 6.19 9.90 7.76
CA LEU A 42 6.37 10.61 6.49
C LEU A 42 7.29 9.84 5.54
N ARG A 43 8.42 9.33 6.03
CA ARG A 43 9.34 8.51 5.24
C ARG A 43 8.69 7.23 4.73
N LEU A 44 7.88 6.58 5.57
CA LEU A 44 7.08 5.43 5.14
C LEU A 44 6.09 5.81 4.04
N ASN A 45 5.32 6.89 4.23
CA ASN A 45 4.34 7.36 3.24
C ASN A 45 5.01 7.72 1.90
N GLN A 46 6.19 8.34 1.92
CA GLN A 46 6.97 8.61 0.71
C GLN A 46 7.39 7.31 0.01
N ALA A 47 7.99 6.38 0.76
CA ALA A 47 8.41 5.09 0.20
C ALA A 47 7.23 4.29 -0.39
N LEU A 48 6.05 4.36 0.25
CA LEU A 48 4.82 3.77 -0.27
C LEU A 48 4.34 4.46 -1.54
N ALA A 49 4.33 5.80 -1.56
CA ALA A 49 3.93 6.56 -2.75
C ALA A 49 4.83 6.21 -3.94
N ASP A 50 6.15 6.20 -3.74
CA ASP A 50 7.13 5.87 -4.78
C ASP A 50 6.92 4.44 -5.30
N TYR A 51 6.66 3.49 -4.41
CA TYR A 51 6.51 2.09 -4.79
C TYR A 51 5.17 1.81 -5.48
N PHE A 52 4.06 2.33 -4.95
CA PHE A 52 2.72 2.12 -5.50
C PHE A 52 2.44 2.99 -6.73
N HIS A 53 3.25 4.02 -7.00
CA HIS A 53 3.18 4.75 -8.26
C HIS A 53 3.35 3.83 -9.48
N ASN A 54 4.29 2.87 -9.42
CA ASN A 54 4.47 1.88 -10.49
C ASN A 54 3.25 0.98 -10.66
N LEU A 55 2.59 0.59 -9.56
CA LEU A 55 1.36 -0.18 -9.62
C LEU A 55 0.23 0.61 -10.30
N ALA A 56 0.15 1.92 -10.06
CA ALA A 56 -0.80 2.81 -10.74
C ALA A 56 -0.55 2.84 -12.26
N LEU A 57 0.71 2.86 -12.69
CA LEU A 57 1.06 2.78 -14.10
C LEU A 57 0.62 1.44 -14.72
N PHE A 58 0.94 0.32 -14.07
CA PHE A 58 0.51 -1.01 -14.54
C PHE A 58 -1.02 -1.16 -14.59
N SER A 59 -1.77 -0.50 -13.70
CA SER A 59 -3.24 -0.49 -13.73
C SER A 59 -3.79 0.10 -15.05
N VAL A 60 -3.16 1.16 -15.58
CA VAL A 60 -3.56 1.79 -16.85
C VAL A 60 -3.38 0.80 -18.01
N TRP A 61 -2.31 0.02 -18.01
CA TRP A 61 -2.01 -0.97 -19.04
C TRP A 61 -2.59 -2.37 -18.74
N ARG A 62 -3.62 -2.46 -17.90
CA ARG A 62 -4.28 -3.73 -17.56
C ARG A 62 -3.29 -4.80 -17.07
N PHE A 63 -2.26 -4.35 -16.37
CA PHE A 63 -1.19 -5.17 -15.78
C PHE A 63 -0.39 -5.98 -16.82
N GLU A 64 -0.28 -5.49 -18.05
CA GLU A 64 0.63 -6.06 -19.05
C GLU A 64 2.08 -6.01 -18.54
N ASN A 65 2.79 -7.13 -18.65
CA ASN A 65 4.16 -7.33 -18.14
C ASN A 65 4.33 -7.10 -16.62
N PHE A 66 3.25 -7.02 -15.85
CA PHE A 66 3.34 -6.91 -14.40
C PHE A 66 3.81 -8.22 -13.78
N ASP A 67 4.95 -8.16 -13.09
CA ASP A 67 5.51 -9.28 -12.35
C ASP A 67 5.04 -9.23 -10.89
N GLU A 68 3.96 -9.95 -10.63
CA GLU A 68 3.33 -10.05 -9.31
C GLU A 68 4.30 -10.54 -8.22
N HIS A 69 5.17 -11.50 -8.55
CA HIS A 69 6.14 -12.01 -7.59
C HIS A 69 7.17 -10.93 -7.21
N LYS A 70 7.73 -10.20 -8.19
CA LYS A 70 8.63 -9.07 -7.93
C LYS A 70 7.94 -7.95 -7.16
N PHE A 71 6.65 -7.72 -7.41
CA PHE A 71 5.85 -6.76 -6.66
C PHE A 71 5.79 -7.13 -5.17
N TRP A 72 5.39 -8.35 -4.84
CA TRP A 72 5.29 -8.77 -3.45
C TRP A 72 6.66 -8.82 -2.75
N GLN A 73 7.71 -9.22 -3.45
CA GLN A 73 9.07 -9.13 -2.92
C GLN A 73 9.48 -7.69 -2.58
N GLY A 74 9.08 -6.70 -3.41
CA GLY A 74 9.37 -5.29 -3.11
C GLY A 74 8.57 -4.78 -1.91
N ILE A 75 7.31 -5.18 -1.78
CA ILE A 75 6.51 -4.92 -0.58
C ILE A 75 7.16 -5.53 0.66
N GLU A 76 7.63 -6.77 0.61
CA GLU A 76 8.36 -7.40 1.72
C GLU A 76 9.62 -6.62 2.10
N ARG A 77 10.40 -6.14 1.12
CA ARG A 77 11.59 -5.32 1.37
C ARG A 77 11.22 -4.00 2.07
N LEU A 78 10.11 -3.36 1.66
CA LEU A 78 9.58 -2.19 2.36
C LEU A 78 9.17 -2.53 3.79
N GLY A 79 8.52 -3.68 4.01
CA GLY A 79 8.16 -4.17 5.34
C GLY A 79 9.35 -4.41 6.25
N ARG A 80 10.45 -5.00 5.75
CA ARG A 80 11.68 -5.17 6.55
C ARG A 80 12.26 -3.83 7.02
N ARG A 81 12.07 -2.75 6.24
CA ARG A 81 12.59 -1.42 6.56
C ARG A 81 11.67 -0.60 7.45
N HIS A 82 10.35 -0.78 7.34
CA HIS A 82 9.36 0.09 7.97
C HIS A 82 8.36 -0.62 8.89
N GLY A 83 8.45 -1.96 9.04
CA GLY A 83 7.58 -2.80 9.85
C GLY A 83 6.86 -3.89 9.02
N SER A 84 6.93 -5.16 9.46
CA SER A 84 6.33 -6.30 8.76
C SER A 84 4.80 -6.27 8.73
N GLU A 85 4.17 -5.66 9.72
CA GLU A 85 2.71 -5.49 9.82
C GLU A 85 2.11 -4.83 8.57
N LEU A 86 2.87 -3.97 7.90
CA LEU A 86 2.47 -3.31 6.67
C LEU A 86 2.28 -4.30 5.51
N VAL A 87 3.20 -5.27 5.39
CA VAL A 87 3.18 -6.32 4.36
C VAL A 87 1.98 -7.21 4.58
N GLU A 88 1.81 -7.67 5.82
CA GLU A 88 0.67 -8.51 6.20
C GLU A 88 -0.65 -7.80 5.94
N ARG A 89 -0.74 -6.50 6.24
CA ARG A 89 -1.93 -5.71 5.98
C ARG A 89 -2.27 -5.64 4.49
N TYR A 90 -1.31 -5.28 3.63
CA TYR A 90 -1.57 -5.16 2.19
C TYR A 90 -1.84 -6.51 1.53
N ARG A 91 -1.13 -7.55 1.96
CA ARG A 91 -1.38 -8.92 1.51
C ARG A 91 -2.78 -9.37 1.88
N ARG A 92 -3.20 -9.14 3.14
CA ARG A 92 -4.55 -9.46 3.61
C ARG A 92 -5.63 -8.71 2.83
N ILE A 93 -5.46 -7.41 2.58
CA ILE A 93 -6.42 -6.63 1.76
C ILE A 93 -6.58 -7.24 0.37
N PHE A 94 -5.47 -7.64 -0.26
CA PHE A 94 -5.50 -8.30 -1.57
C PHE A 94 -6.21 -9.67 -1.49
N ASP A 95 -5.80 -10.53 -0.56
CA ASP A 95 -6.35 -11.87 -0.39
C ASP A 95 -7.84 -11.85 -0.02
N ASP A 96 -8.27 -10.89 0.80
CA ASP A 96 -9.68 -10.71 1.15
C ASP A 96 -10.51 -10.20 -0.03
N TYR A 97 -9.93 -9.39 -0.90
CA TYR A 97 -10.60 -8.98 -2.13
C TYR A 97 -10.79 -10.16 -3.08
N VAL A 98 -9.72 -10.89 -3.36
CA VAL A 98 -9.75 -12.09 -4.23
C VAL A 98 -10.68 -13.17 -3.67
N ALA A 99 -10.80 -13.29 -2.36
CA ALA A 99 -11.74 -14.24 -1.76
C ALA A 99 -13.20 -13.74 -1.70
N GLY A 100 -13.52 -12.58 -2.28
CA GLY A 100 -14.85 -11.98 -2.23
C GLY A 100 -15.29 -11.52 -0.83
N ARG A 101 -14.36 -11.39 0.12
CA ARG A 101 -14.62 -10.94 1.49
C ARG A 101 -14.64 -9.42 1.63
N ALA A 102 -14.01 -8.69 0.71
CA ALA A 102 -13.93 -7.23 0.74
C ALA A 102 -15.25 -6.50 0.39
N ALA A 103 -16.21 -7.15 -0.29
CA ALA A 103 -17.41 -6.53 -0.82
C ALA A 103 -18.58 -6.36 0.18
N ARG A 104 -18.38 -6.60 1.49
CA ARG A 104 -19.46 -6.58 2.50
C ARG A 104 -19.39 -5.42 3.49
N THR A 105 -18.50 -4.46 3.28
CA THR A 105 -18.34 -3.33 4.21
C THR A 105 -18.01 -2.06 3.44
N SER A 106 -18.99 -1.57 2.70
CA SER A 106 -19.03 -0.21 2.16
C SER A 106 -20.39 0.40 2.48
#